data_AF-A0A7J2ZES7-F1
#
_entry.id   AF-A0A7J2ZES7-F1
#
_cell.length_a   1.000
_cell.length_b   1.000
_cell.length_c   1.000
_cell.angle_alpha   90.00
_cell.angle_beta   90.00
_cell.angle_gamma   90.00
#
_symmetry.space_group_name_H-M   'P 1'
#
loop_
_entity.id
_entity.type
_entity.pdbx_description
1 polymer ?
#
loop_
_entity_poly.entity_id
_entity_poly.type
_entity_poly.pdbx_seq_one_letter_code
_entity_poly.pdbx_strand_id
1 'polypeptide(L)'
;MVCWLKFLKKVSEMLKEAEPNLYRRKQLAISILKELEREKGHNEDAIKKAIESEGKEGILRRVRRKRKQVREEEGEVVVVYS
;
A
#
# COMPACT_ATOMS: atom_id res chain seq x y z
N MET A 1 7.94 14.99 -13.83
CA MET A 1 8.69 13.97 -13.08
C MET A 1 8.12 13.94 -11.68
N VAL A 2 7.23 12.99 -11.38
CA VAL A 2 6.52 12.93 -10.09
C VAL A 2 7.51 12.51 -9.01
N CYS A 3 7.58 13.23 -7.89
CA CYS A 3 8.58 13.00 -6.83
C CYS A 3 8.26 11.77 -5.96
N TRP A 4 8.20 10.58 -6.57
CA TRP A 4 7.82 9.30 -5.98
C TRP A 4 8.61 8.93 -4.72
N LEU A 5 9.89 9.30 -4.65
CA LEU A 5 10.76 9.00 -3.51
C LEU A 5 10.29 9.68 -2.22
N LYS A 6 9.75 10.91 -2.31
CA LYS A 6 9.24 11.63 -1.13
C LYS A 6 7.99 10.94 -0.56
N PHE A 7 7.06 10.54 -1.43
CA PHE A 7 5.87 9.80 -1.01
C PHE A 7 6.21 8.42 -0.45
N LEU A 8 7.14 7.73 -1.08
CA LEU A 8 7.60 6.42 -0.61
C LEU A 8 8.17 6.50 0.80
N LYS A 9 8.99 7.52 1.08
CA LYS A 9 9.51 7.75 2.43
C LYS A 9 8.38 8.02 3.42
N LYS A 10 7.46 8.93 3.10
CA LYS A 10 6.33 9.33 3.98
C LYS A 10 5.43 8.13 4.31
N VAL A 11 5.00 7.37 3.31
CA VAL A 11 4.15 6.18 3.51
C VAL A 11 4.90 5.07 4.24
N SER A 12 6.18 4.85 3.94
CA SER A 12 7.02 3.89 4.65
C SER A 12 7.17 4.25 6.14
N GLU A 13 7.31 5.52 6.49
CA GLU A 13 7.37 5.96 7.89
C GLU A 13 6.04 5.70 8.60
N MET A 14 4.90 5.96 7.96
CA MET A 14 3.57 5.67 8.52
C MET A 14 3.36 4.17 8.81
N LEU A 15 3.99 3.29 8.02
CA LEU A 15 3.89 1.84 8.17
C LEU A 15 4.93 1.24 9.13
N LYS A 16 5.85 2.03 9.67
CA LYS A 16 7.00 1.53 10.47
C LYS A 16 6.58 0.72 11.69
N GLU A 17 5.50 1.11 12.36
CA GLU A 17 4.96 0.40 13.53
C GLU A 17 4.22 -0.88 13.16
N ALA A 18 3.56 -0.92 12.00
CA ALA A 18 2.77 -2.07 11.57
C ALA A 18 3.59 -3.14 10.84
N GLU A 19 4.69 -2.74 10.22
CA GLU A 19 5.64 -3.64 9.57
C GLU A 19 7.07 -3.18 9.87
N PRO A 20 7.71 -3.74 10.92
CA PRO A 20 9.07 -3.34 11.29
C PRO A 20 10.11 -3.76 10.22
N ASN A 21 9.80 -4.79 9.42
CA ASN A 21 10.67 -5.24 8.34
C ASN A 21 10.73 -4.19 7.20
N LEU A 22 11.92 -3.62 6.98
CA LEU A 22 12.14 -2.56 6.00
C LEU A 22 11.76 -2.97 4.57
N TYR A 23 12.06 -4.20 4.17
CA TYR A 23 11.81 -4.68 2.80
C TYR A 23 10.30 -4.80 2.56
N ARG A 24 9.59 -5.52 3.44
CA ARG A 24 8.12 -5.66 3.37
C ARG A 24 7.41 -4.32 3.45
N ARG A 25 7.89 -3.43 4.32
CA ARG A 25 7.35 -2.07 4.46
C ARG A 25 7.47 -1.25 3.18
N LYS A 26 8.62 -1.29 2.50
CA LYS A 26 8.82 -0.62 1.22
C LYS A 26 7.89 -1.19 0.15
N GLN A 27 7.75 -2.52 0.08
CA GLN A 27 6.82 -3.15 -0.87
C GLN A 27 5.37 -2.73 -0.64
N LEU A 28 4.92 -2.70 0.63
CA LEU A 28 3.58 -2.23 1.00
C LEU A 28 3.39 -0.76 0.62
N ALA A 29 4.36 0.09 0.93
CA ALA A 29 4.30 1.51 0.59
C ALA A 29 4.21 1.73 -0.94
N ILE A 30 5.02 1.01 -1.74
CA ILE A 30 4.93 1.05 -3.21
C ILE A 30 3.55 0.60 -3.68
N SER A 31 3.02 -0.48 -3.12
CA SER A 31 1.71 -1.03 -3.48
C SER A 31 0.57 -0.04 -3.23
N ILE A 32 0.62 0.70 -2.12
CA ILE A 32 -0.36 1.74 -1.79
C ILE A 32 -0.21 2.93 -2.74
N LEU A 33 1.02 3.37 -3.02
CA LEU A 33 1.26 4.49 -3.93
C LEU A 33 0.79 4.21 -5.35
N LYS A 34 0.98 2.98 -5.85
CA LYS A 34 0.46 2.57 -7.17
C LYS A 34 -1.08 2.57 -7.22
N GLU A 35 -1.72 2.21 -6.11
CA GLU A 35 -3.19 2.24 -5.99
C GLU A 35 -3.71 3.68 -5.98
N LEU A 36 -3.09 4.55 -5.19
CA LEU A 36 -3.40 5.98 -5.17
C LEU A 36 -3.17 6.65 -6.52
N GLU A 37 -2.10 6.27 -7.23
CA GLU A 37 -1.83 6.76 -8.60
C GLU A 37 -2.91 6.30 -9.59
N ARG A 38 -3.40 5.06 -9.48
CA ARG A 38 -4.53 4.58 -10.29
C ARG A 38 -5.84 5.31 -9.96
N GLU A 39 -6.10 5.62 -8.69
CA GLU A 39 -7.34 6.29 -8.26
C GLU A 39 -7.36 7.79 -8.59
N LYS A 40 -6.22 8.47 -8.45
CA LYS A 40 -6.12 9.94 -8.55
C LYS A 40 -5.54 10.41 -9.88
N GLY A 41 -5.14 9.48 -10.74
CA GLY A 41 -4.29 9.75 -11.89
C GLY A 41 -2.87 10.10 -11.45
N HIS A 42 -1.95 10.20 -12.41
CA HIS A 42 -0.53 10.58 -12.19
C HIS A 42 -0.33 12.03 -11.70
N ASN A 43 -1.29 12.59 -10.96
CA ASN A 43 -1.30 13.93 -10.41
C ASN A 43 -0.68 13.92 -8.99
N GLU A 44 0.49 14.54 -8.86
CA GLU A 44 1.26 14.61 -7.63
C GLU A 44 0.49 15.25 -6.46
N ASP A 45 -0.22 16.35 -6.70
CA ASP A 45 -0.98 17.06 -5.66
C ASP A 45 -2.17 16.24 -5.16
N ALA A 46 -2.83 15.52 -6.07
CA ALA A 46 -3.94 14.65 -5.71
C ALA A 46 -3.48 13.47 -4.85
N ILE A 47 -2.34 12.86 -5.20
CA ILE A 47 -1.71 11.79 -4.40
C ILE A 47 -1.28 12.33 -3.03
N LYS A 48 -0.64 13.51 -2.99
CA LYS A 48 -0.23 14.15 -1.74
C LYS A 48 -1.42 14.42 -0.82
N LYS A 49 -2.47 15.05 -1.35
CA LYS A 49 -3.70 15.32 -0.59
C LYS A 49 -4.37 14.04 -0.11
N ALA A 50 -4.36 12.97 -0.90
CA ALA A 50 -4.90 11.68 -0.48
C ALA A 50 -4.11 11.09 0.70
N ILE A 51 -2.77 11.08 0.63
CA ILE A 51 -1.92 10.59 1.72
C ILE A 51 -2.13 11.43 3.00
N GLU A 52 -2.23 12.74 2.86
CA GLU A 52 -2.45 13.65 4.00
C GLU A 52 -3.85 13.52 4.60
N SER A 53 -4.87 13.38 3.77
CA SER A 53 -6.26 13.21 4.19
C SER A 53 -6.52 11.84 4.83
N GLU A 54 -5.88 10.77 4.34
CA GLU A 54 -6.00 9.44 4.93
C GLU A 54 -5.20 9.30 6.23
N GLY A 55 -4.07 10.00 6.32
CA GLY A 55 -3.14 9.91 7.43
C GLY A 55 -2.64 8.49 7.67
N LYS A 56 -2.07 8.25 8.86
CA LYS A 56 -1.50 6.94 9.23
C LYS A 56 -2.58 5.85 9.28
N GLU A 57 -3.73 6.14 9.88
CA GLU A 57 -4.81 5.15 10.06
C GLU A 57 -5.49 4.75 8.74
N GLY A 58 -5.68 5.67 7.81
CA GLY A 58 -6.24 5.35 6.48
C GLY A 58 -5.31 4.44 5.69
N ILE A 59 -4.01 4.77 5.68
CA ILE A 59 -2.97 3.97 5.04
C ILE A 59 -2.89 2.55 5.66
N LEU A 60 -2.97 2.44 6.99
CA LEU A 60 -3.01 1.15 7.68
C LEU A 60 -4.29 0.34 7.35
N ARG A 61 -5.43 1.01 7.20
CA ARG A 61 -6.68 0.35 6.76
C ARG A 61 -6.53 -0.23 5.35
N ARG A 62 -5.88 0.47 4.42
CA ARG A 62 -5.58 -0.06 3.07
C ARG A 62 -4.69 -1.30 3.14
N VAL A 63 -3.63 -1.28 3.96
CA VAL A 63 -2.77 -2.46 4.17
C VAL A 63 -3.55 -3.66 4.73
N ARG A 64 -4.42 -3.42 5.73
CA ARG A 64 -5.26 -4.48 6.31
C ARG A 64 -6.23 -5.08 5.30
N ARG A 65 -6.83 -4.26 4.42
CA ARG A 65 -7.70 -4.74 3.33
C ARG A 65 -6.93 -5.63 2.35
N LYS A 66 -5.72 -5.23 1.95
CA LYS A 66 -4.86 -6.06 1.09
C LYS A 66 -4.47 -7.39 1.73
N ARG A 67 -4.12 -7.40 3.02
CA ARG A 67 -3.82 -8.66 3.73
C ARG A 67 -5.03 -9.59 3.82
N LYS A 68 -6.25 -9.07 3.87
CA LYS A 68 -7.47 -9.89 3.82
C LYS A 68 -7.68 -10.49 2.42
N GLN A 69 -7.52 -9.69 1.35
CA GLN A 69 -7.65 -10.18 -0.03
C GLN A 69 -6.68 -11.32 -0.35
N VAL A 70 -5.40 -11.20 0.04
CA VAL A 70 -4.40 -12.26 -0.22
C VAL A 70 -4.75 -13.56 0.52
N ARG A 71 -5.37 -13.48 1.70
CA ARG A 71 -5.81 -14.66 2.45
C ARG A 71 -7.02 -15.38 1.83
N GLU A 72 -7.83 -14.67 1.05
CA GLU A 72 -8.96 -15.26 0.33
C GLU A 72 -8.49 -15.93 -0.97
N GLU A 73 -7.47 -15.38 -1.65
CA GLU A 73 -6.87 -16.00 -2.84
C GLU A 73 -6.06 -17.27 -2.52
N GLU A 74 -5.45 -17.38 -1.33
CA GLU A 74 -4.73 -18.57 -0.89
C GLU A 74 -5.65 -19.71 -0.39
N GLY A 75 -6.96 -19.47 -0.31
CA GLY A 75 -7.96 -20.42 0.23
C GLY A 75 -8.52 -21.45 -0.77
N GLU A 76 -8.22 -21.34 -2.07
CA GLU A 76 -8.84 -22.20 -3.09
C GLU A 76 -7.87 -22.55 -4.23
N VAL A 77 -6.81 -23.30 -3.90
CA VAL A 77 -6.07 -24.09 -4.91
C VAL A 77 -5.75 -25.46 -4.31
N VAL A 78 -6.77 -26.30 -4.17
CA VAL A 78 -6.59 -27.76 -4.01
C VAL A 78 -6.53 -28.35 -5.41
N VAL A 79 -5.33 -28.43 -5.99
CA VAL A 79 -5.11 -29.22 -7.21
C VAL A 79 -5.05 -30.69 -6.78
N VAL A 80 -6.18 -31.39 -6.94
CA VAL A 80 -6.26 -32.85 -6.81
C VAL A 80 -5.52 -33.45 -7.99
N TYR A 81 -4.39 -34.12 -7.75
CA TYR A 81 -3.77 -34.99 -8.75
C TYR A 81 -4.60 -36.28 -8.84
N SER A 82 -5.15 -36.55 -10.04
CA SER A 82 -5.76 -37.85 -10.40
C SER A 82 -4.70 -38.83 -10.85
#